data_AF-H6QJ11-F1
#
_entry.id   AF-H6QJ11-F1
#
_cell.length_a   1.000
_cell.length_b   1.000
_cell.length_c   1.000
_cell.angle_alpha   90.00
_cell.angle_beta   90.00
_cell.angle_gamma   90.00
#
_symmetry.space_group_name_H-M   'P 1'
#
loop_
_entity.id
_entity.type
_entity.pdbx_description
1 polymer ?
#
loop_
_entity_poly.entity_id
_entity_poly.type
_entity_poly.pdbx_seq_one_letter_code
_entity_poly.pdbx_strand_id
1 'polypeptide(L)' 'MKKYCLLFSLLLIIFQTNIIWALEAANYYNQGFYLYKSDQYEQALEAFNEAIKIDPNNSEIYRGKGFT' A
#
# COMPACT_ATOMS: atom_id res chain seq x y z
N MET A 1 21.02 30.11 3.95
CA MET A 1 19.59 30.05 4.35
C MET A 1 18.69 29.49 3.25
N LYS A 2 18.63 30.06 2.03
CA LYS A 2 17.78 29.54 0.92
C LYS A 2 18.02 28.06 0.55
N LYS A 3 19.29 27.61 0.52
CA LYS A 3 19.66 26.20 0.24
C LYS A 3 19.12 25.21 1.28
N TYR A 4 19.09 25.60 2.56
CA TYR A 4 18.54 24.78 3.64
C TYR A 4 17.01 24.74 3.59
N CYS A 5 16.37 25.84 3.19
CA CYS A 5 14.92 25.90 2.99
C CYS A 5 14.48 24.94 1.86
N LEU A 6 15.21 24.91 0.74
CA LEU A 6 14.96 23.98 -0.37
C LEU A 6 15.17 22.51 0.04
N LEU A 7 16.23 22.22 0.79
CA LEU A 7 16.51 20.86 1.25
C LEU A 7 15.42 20.36 2.21
N PHE A 8 14.95 21.23 3.12
CA PHE A 8 13.86 20.93 4.04
C PHE A 8 12.54 20.67 3.30
N SER A 9 12.20 21.49 2.28
CA SER A 9 11.01 21.24 1.47
C SER A 9 11.07 19.92 0.70
N LEU A 10 12.25 19.52 0.21
CA LEU A 10 12.41 18.24 -0.48
C LEU A 10 12.22 17.05 0.47
N LEU A 11 12.73 17.14 1.70
CA LEU A 11 12.53 16.10 2.73
C LEU A 11 11.05 15.94 3.10
N LEU A 12 10.30 17.04 3.20
CA LEU A 12 8.85 16.98 3.46
C LEU A 12 8.09 16.29 2.32
N ILE A 13 8.47 16.53 1.06
CA ILE A 13 7.85 15.88 -0.09
C ILE A 13 8.11 14.38 -0.06
N ILE A 14 9.36 13.96 0.20
CA ILE A 14 9.72 12.53 0.30
C ILE A 14 8.91 11.85 1.41
N PHE A 15 8.74 12.52 2.54
CA PHE A 15 7.94 12.01 3.65
C PHE A 15 6.46 11.86 3.26
N GLN A 16 5.88 12.88 2.59
CA GLN A 16 4.51 12.83 2.09
C GLN A 16 4.31 11.73 1.05
N THR A 17 5.24 11.54 0.12
CA THR A 17 5.12 10.48 -0.87
C THR A 17 5.13 9.11 -0.22
N ASN A 18 6.00 8.86 0.76
CA ASN A 18 6.02 7.58 1.49
C ASN A 18 4.68 7.26 2.15
N ILE A 19 3.98 8.27 2.68
CA ILE A 19 2.63 8.10 3.24
C ILE A 19 1.63 7.69 2.14
N ILE A 20 1.74 8.28 0.94
CA ILE A 20 0.85 7.96 -0.18
C ILE A 20 0.99 6.48 -0.59
N TRP A 21 2.21 5.97 -0.79
CA TRP A 21 2.42 4.54 -1.12
C TRP A 21 1.89 3.62 -0.01
N ALA A 22 2.13 3.94 1.26
CA ALA A 22 1.61 3.16 2.37
C ALA A 22 0.06 3.15 2.42
N LEU A 23 -0.57 4.30 2.13
CA LEU A 23 -2.03 4.41 2.05
C LEU A 23 -2.58 3.62 0.85
N GLU A 24 -1.89 3.65 -0.28
CA GLU A 24 -2.28 2.93 -1.49
C GLU A 24 -2.23 1.41 -1.30
N ALA A 25 -1.16 0.88 -0.69
CA ALA A 25 -1.08 -0.53 -0.29
C ALA A 25 -2.25 -0.92 0.64
N ALA A 26 -2.57 -0.08 1.62
CA ALA A 26 -3.67 -0.32 2.54
C ALA A 26 -5.04 -0.33 1.83
N ASN A 27 -5.24 0.53 0.83
CA ASN A 27 -6.46 0.53 0.03
C ASN A 27 -6.62 -0.76 -0.79
N TYR A 28 -5.57 -1.22 -1.47
CA TYR A 28 -5.59 -2.49 -2.19
C TYR A 28 -5.81 -3.69 -1.26
N TYR A 29 -5.19 -3.70 -0.07
CA TYR A 29 -5.44 -4.72 0.95
C TYR A 29 -6.92 -4.76 1.36
N ASN A 30 -7.51 -3.60 1.68
CA ASN A 30 -8.91 -3.52 2.08
C ASN A 30 -9.83 -3.96 0.95
N GLN A 31 -9.55 -3.55 -0.28
CA GLN A 31 -10.28 -4.01 -1.47
C GLN A 31 -10.21 -5.53 -1.60
N GLY A 32 -9.03 -6.13 -1.49
CA GLY A 32 -8.85 -7.59 -1.53
C GLY A 32 -9.63 -8.30 -0.43
N PHE A 33 -9.64 -7.74 0.78
CA PHE A 33 -10.42 -8.27 1.89
C PHE A 33 -11.94 -8.22 1.63
N TYR A 34 -12.46 -7.11 1.07
CA TYR A 34 -13.88 -7.01 0.73
C TYR A 34 -14.30 -7.95 -0.40
N LEU A 35 -13.44 -8.11 -1.41
CA LEU A 35 -13.65 -9.05 -2.52
C LEU A 35 -13.66 -10.50 -2.01
N TYR A 36 -12.71 -10.85 -1.13
CA TYR A 36 -12.68 -12.14 -0.44
C TYR A 36 -13.98 -12.41 0.33
N LYS A 37 -14.47 -11.41 1.08
CA LYS A 37 -15.75 -11.51 1.80
C LYS A 37 -16.98 -11.61 0.89
N SER A 38 -16.82 -11.26 -0.38
CA SER A 38 -17.85 -11.34 -1.41
C SER A 38 -17.69 -12.58 -2.31
N ASP A 39 -16.86 -13.55 -1.91
CA ASP A 39 -16.53 -14.77 -2.65
C ASP A 39 -15.89 -14.52 -4.05
N GLN A 40 -15.35 -13.33 -4.27
CA GLN A 40 -14.67 -12.93 -5.51
C GLN A 40 -13.17 -13.19 -5.40
N TYR A 41 -12.79 -14.46 -5.30
CA TYR A 41 -11.43 -14.87 -4.94
C TYR A 41 -10.36 -14.45 -5.96
N GLU A 42 -10.58 -14.57 -7.27
CA GLU A 42 -9.56 -14.15 -8.24
C GLU A 42 -9.25 -12.65 -8.15
N GLN A 43 -10.28 -11.81 -8.01
CA GLN A 43 -10.14 -10.37 -7.90
C GLN A 43 -9.50 -9.97 -6.56
N ALA A 44 -9.81 -10.71 -5.49
CA ALA A 44 -9.17 -10.52 -4.19
C ALA A 44 -7.66 -10.80 -4.26
N LEU A 45 -7.26 -11.90 -4.92
CA LEU A 45 -5.85 -12.23 -5.13
C LEU A 45 -5.13 -11.16 -5.96
N GLU A 46 -5.76 -10.62 -6.99
CA GLU A 46 -5.22 -9.51 -7.79
C GLU A 46 -4.99 -8.26 -6.93
N ALA A 47 -5.98 -7.86 -6.13
CA ALA A 47 -5.85 -6.72 -5.22
C ALA A 47 -4.73 -6.92 -4.18
N PHE A 48 -4.60 -8.12 -3.60
CA PHE A 48 -3.48 -8.41 -2.70
C PHE A 48 -2.12 -8.40 -3.42
N ASN A 49 -2.05 -8.81 -4.69
CA ASN A 49 -0.81 -8.71 -5.47
C ASN A 49 -0.39 -7.26 -5.72
N GLU A 50 -1.33 -6.36 -6.02
CA GLU A 50 -1.02 -4.93 -6.14
C GLU A 50 -0.56 -4.34 -4.80
N ALA A 51 -1.21 -4.71 -3.69
CA ALA A 51 -0.78 -4.29 -2.36
C ALA A 51 0.66 -4.76 -2.03
N ILE A 52 1.02 -6.00 -2.41
CA ILE A 52 2.38 -6.55 -2.23
C ILE A 52 3.43 -5.81 -3.07
N LYS A 53 3.10 -5.36 -4.30
CA LYS A 53 4.05 -4.59 -5.12
C LYS A 53 4.43 -3.27 -4.45
N ILE A 54 3.51 -2.69 -3.68
CA ILE A 54 3.70 -1.40 -3.02
C ILE A 54 4.37 -1.58 -1.66
N ASP A 55 3.90 -2.53 -0.85
CA ASP A 55 4.44 -2.83 0.48
C ASP A 55 4.78 -4.33 0.63
N PRO A 56 5.92 -4.78 0.05
CA PRO A 56 6.29 -6.19 0.00
C PRO A 56 6.71 -6.76 1.36
N ASN A 57 6.83 -5.93 2.40
CA ASN A 57 7.24 -6.38 3.74
C ASN A 57 6.04 -6.53 4.69
N ASN A 58 4.84 -6.22 4.23
CA ASN A 58 3.65 -6.25 5.07
C ASN A 58 3.04 -7.65 5.15
N SER A 59 3.37 -8.34 6.24
CA SER A 59 2.90 -9.71 6.54
C SER A 59 1.37 -9.88 6.54
N GLU A 60 0.60 -8.82 6.83
CA GLU A 60 -0.87 -8.90 6.86
C GLU A 60 -1.43 -9.10 5.45
N ILE A 61 -0.78 -8.52 4.43
CA ILE A 61 -1.20 -8.67 3.02
C ILE A 61 -1.01 -10.11 2.57
N TYR A 62 0.13 -10.72 2.91
CA TYR A 62 0.38 -12.15 2.63
C TYR A 62 -0.59 -13.05 3.38
N ARG A 63 -0.93 -12.70 4.62
CA ARG A 63 -1.94 -13.43 5.40
C ARG A 63 -3.31 -13.36 4.72
N GLY A 64 -3.73 -12.17 4.26
CA GLY A 64 -4.97 -11.98 3.51
C GLY A 64 -5.00 -12.82 2.23
N LYS A 65 -3.93 -12.78 1.45
CA LYS A 65 -3.76 -13.58 0.24
C LYS A 65 -3.77 -15.09 0.52
N GLY A 66 -3.22 -15.54 1.64
CA GLY A 66 -3.20 -16.96 2.01
C GLY A 66 -4.54 -17.49 2.54
N PHE A 67 -5.44 -16.62 3.03
CA PHE A 67 -6.80 -16.99 3.41
C PHE A 67 -7.79 -17.02 2.24
N THR A 68 -7.43 -16.35 1.15
CA THR A 68 -8.20 -16.24 -0.10
C THR A 68 -7.96 -17.46 -0.96
#